data_AF-A0A067D2V9-F1
#
_entry.id   AF-A0A067D2V9-F1
#
_cell.length_a   1.000
_cell.length_b   1.000
_cell.length_c   1.000
_cell.angle_alpha   90.00
_cell.angle_beta   90.00
_cell.angle_gamma   90.00
#
_symmetry.space_group_name_H-M   'P 1'
#
loop_
_entity.id
_entity.type
_entity.pdbx_description
1 polymer ?
#
loop_
_entity_poly.entity_id
_entity_poly.type
_entity_poly.pdbx_seq_one_letter_code
_entity_poly.pdbx_strand_id
1 'polypeptide(L)'
;MQNHLLQILALFAMETPVSLDAEDIRNEKVKVLRPMQQLLLEDVIVGQYKGHNKGSKSYPAYIDDPTVPKDSLTPTFAAAALFINNARWDGVPFLMKAGKALHTKRDQSSVQTCPWKLVQAEFWN
;
A
#
# COMPACT_ATOMS: atom_id res chain seq x y z
N MET A 1 -1.60 -7.74 -1.85
CA MET A 1 -0.50 -7.09 -1.12
C MET A 1 0.05 -8.11 -0.12
N GLN A 2 1.14 -8.80 -0.46
CA GLN A 2 1.58 -9.98 0.28
C GLN A 2 2.60 -9.57 1.36
N ASN A 3 2.22 -9.70 2.64
CA ASN A 3 3.01 -9.76 3.90
C ASN A 3 4.12 -8.69 4.14
N HIS A 4 5.00 -8.45 3.18
CA HIS A 4 6.19 -7.61 3.32
C HIS A 4 5.89 -6.15 3.69
N LEU A 5 4.92 -5.51 3.03
CA LEU A 5 4.61 -4.12 3.35
C LEU A 5 3.97 -3.98 4.75
N LEU A 6 3.17 -4.97 5.17
CA LEU A 6 2.59 -5.00 6.51
C LEU A 6 3.67 -5.24 7.59
N GLN A 7 4.68 -6.04 7.27
CA GLN A 7 5.84 -6.24 8.15
C GLN A 7 6.67 -4.96 8.30
N ILE A 8 6.90 -4.22 7.21
CA ILE A 8 7.61 -2.93 7.24
C ILE A 8 6.79 -1.92 8.06
N LEU A 9 5.48 -1.88 7.86
CA LEU A 9 4.58 -1.03 8.66
C LEU A 9 4.67 -1.36 10.15
N ALA A 10 4.62 -2.66 10.51
CA ALA A 10 4.71 -3.09 11.90
C ALA A 10 6.06 -2.69 12.53
N LEU A 11 7.16 -2.75 11.77
CA LEU A 11 8.47 -2.28 12.23
C LEU A 11 8.55 -0.76 12.42
N PHE A 12 7.85 0.01 11.60
CA PHE A 12 7.85 1.46 11.67
C PHE A 12 6.94 1.99 12.78
N ALA A 13 5.79 1.33 12.99
CA ALA A 13 4.76 1.78 13.90
C ALA A 13 4.86 1.16 15.31
N MET A 14 5.77 0.21 15.54
CA MET A 14 5.97 -0.42 16.85
C MET A 14 6.54 0.55 17.89
N GLU A 15 6.19 0.30 19.15
CA GLU A 15 6.87 0.92 20.28
C GLU A 15 8.28 0.34 20.43
N THR A 16 9.12 1.03 21.19
CA THR A 16 10.45 0.52 21.52
C THR A 16 10.31 -0.79 22.31
N PRO A 17 10.86 -1.91 21.82
CA PRO A 17 10.77 -3.18 22.53
C PRO A 17 11.61 -3.15 23.80
N VAL A 18 11.22 -3.97 24.79
CA VAL A 18 11.91 -4.08 26.09
C VAL A 18 13.36 -4.57 25.91
N SER A 19 13.60 -5.40 24.90
CA SER A 19 14.92 -5.85 24.47
C SER A 19 14.97 -6.06 22.95
N LEU A 20 16.15 -6.39 22.43
CA LEU A 20 16.34 -6.78 21.04
C LEU A 20 16.09 -8.28 20.79
N ASP A 21 15.56 -9.00 21.78
CA ASP A 21 15.19 -10.39 21.62
C ASP A 21 14.06 -10.54 20.60
N ALA A 22 14.13 -11.62 19.81
CA ALA A 22 13.20 -11.84 18.70
C ALA A 22 11.73 -11.88 19.16
N GLU A 23 11.47 -12.40 20.35
CA GLU A 23 10.11 -12.50 20.91
C GLU A 23 9.57 -11.14 21.34
N ASP A 24 10.40 -10.28 21.92
CA ASP A 24 10.01 -8.91 22.31
C ASP A 24 9.69 -8.06 21.09
N ILE A 25 10.51 -8.13 20.04
CA ILE A 25 10.25 -7.46 18.76
C ILE A 25 8.95 -7.99 18.14
N ARG A 26 8.70 -9.29 18.22
CA ARG A 26 7.46 -9.90 17.70
C ARG A 26 6.24 -9.42 18.49
N ASN A 27 6.34 -9.33 19.81
CA ASN A 27 5.27 -8.84 20.66
C ASN A 27 4.88 -7.40 20.32
N GLU A 28 5.86 -6.52 20.10
CA GLU A 28 5.58 -5.13 19.71
C GLU A 28 4.95 -5.03 18.32
N LYS A 29 5.38 -5.84 17.35
CA LYS A 29 4.71 -5.92 16.04
C LYS A 29 3.25 -6.36 16.16
N VAL A 30 2.96 -7.37 16.99
CA VAL A 30 1.58 -7.85 17.19
C VAL A 30 0.72 -6.79 17.87
N LYS A 31 1.28 -6.02 18.82
CA LYS A 31 0.59 -4.89 19.46
C LYS A 31 0.18 -3.80 18.46
N VAL A 32 0.93 -3.59 17.39
CA VAL A 32 0.58 -2.65 16.30
C VAL A 32 -0.54 -3.20 15.42
N LEU A 33 -0.47 -4.48 15.07
CA LEU A 33 -1.43 -5.09 14.13
C LEU A 33 -2.79 -5.36 14.77
N ARG A 34 -2.84 -5.60 16.09
CA ARG A 34 -4.09 -5.92 16.81
C ARG A 34 -5.14 -4.79 16.79
N PRO A 35 -4.80 -3.51 17.04
CA PRO A 35 -5.75 -2.39 16.99
C PRO A 35 -5.87 -1.77 15.59
N MET A 36 -5.39 -2.44 14.54
CA MET A 36 -5.53 -1.93 13.18
C MET A 36 -7.00 -1.98 12.76
N GLN A 37 -7.49 -0.88 12.20
CA GLN A 37 -8.85 -0.83 11.67
C GLN A 37 -9.00 -1.78 10.48
N GLN A 38 -10.18 -2.36 10.34
CA GLN A 38 -10.50 -3.13 9.15
C GLN A 38 -10.50 -2.21 7.93
N LEU A 39 -9.86 -2.66 6.85
CA LEU A 39 -9.87 -1.93 5.58
C LEU A 39 -11.29 -1.90 5.02
N LEU A 40 -11.82 -0.70 4.81
CA LEU A 40 -13.07 -0.47 4.09
C LEU A 40 -12.78 -0.24 2.61
N LEU A 41 -13.74 -0.56 1.74
CA LEU A 41 -13.56 -0.33 0.29
C LEU A 41 -13.38 1.15 -0.05
N GLU A 42 -13.90 2.07 0.77
CA GLU A 42 -13.73 3.51 0.59
C GLU A 42 -12.30 4.00 0.87
N ASP A 43 -11.53 3.23 1.64
CA ASP A 43 -10.13 3.52 1.97
C ASP A 43 -9.15 2.81 1.03
N VAL A 44 -9.67 2.13 0.00
CA VAL A 44 -8.88 1.35 -0.96
C VAL A 44 -9.19 1.81 -2.38
N ILE A 45 -8.13 2.21 -3.08
CA ILE A 45 -8.16 2.49 -4.51
C ILE A 45 -7.44 1.35 -5.22
N VAL A 46 -8.15 0.63 -6.07
CA VAL A 46 -7.55 -0.37 -6.96
C VAL A 46 -7.60 0.11 -8.40
N GLY A 47 -6.57 -0.27 -9.16
CA GLY A 47 -6.44 0.11 -10.56
C GLY A 47 -5.83 -1.00 -11.38
N GLN A 48 -6.09 -0.96 -12.68
CA GLN A 48 -5.46 -1.82 -13.68
C GLN A 48 -4.77 -0.93 -14.71
N TYR A 49 -3.50 -1.22 -15.02
CA TYR A 49 -2.76 -0.41 -15.99
C TYR A 49 -3.32 -0.65 -17.40
N LYS A 50 -3.51 0.46 -18.12
CA LYS A 50 -3.94 0.46 -19.52
C LYS A 50 -2.74 0.70 -20.43
N GLY A 51 -2.89 0.27 -21.68
CA GLY A 51 -1.90 0.51 -22.71
C GLY A 51 -1.76 2.02 -22.95
N HIS A 52 -0.54 2.44 -23.26
CA HIS A 52 -0.20 3.84 -23.45
C HIS A 52 0.86 3.97 -24.53
N ASN A 53 0.72 4.98 -25.38
CA ASN A 53 1.70 5.32 -26.41
C ASN A 53 2.55 6.51 -25.94
N LYS A 54 3.88 6.33 -25.93
CA LYS A 54 4.85 7.41 -25.68
C LYS A 54 5.75 7.59 -26.88
N GLY A 55 5.44 8.59 -27.71
CA GLY A 55 6.16 8.81 -28.97
C GLY A 55 6.03 7.59 -29.89
N SER A 56 7.16 7.00 -30.29
CA SER A 56 7.21 5.81 -31.15
C SER A 56 7.08 4.47 -30.40
N LYS A 57 7.03 4.47 -29.07
CA LYS A 57 6.89 3.24 -28.26
C LYS A 57 5.45 3.07 -27.78
N SER A 58 4.84 1.94 -28.12
CA SER A 58 3.55 1.50 -27.60
C SER A 58 3.79 0.52 -26.45
N TYR A 59 3.14 0.77 -25.31
CA TYR A 59 3.15 -0.13 -24.16
C TYR A 59 1.81 -0.86 -24.09
N PRO A 60 1.78 -2.20 -24.04
CA PRO A 60 0.56 -2.98 -24.00
C PRO A 60 -0.18 -2.81 -22.66
N ALA A 61 -1.51 -2.95 -22.68
CA ALA A 61 -2.35 -3.04 -21.50
C ALA A 61 -2.19 -4.39 -20.80
N TYR A 62 -2.68 -4.51 -19.56
CA TYR A 62 -2.69 -5.79 -18.86
C TYR A 62 -3.52 -6.85 -19.60
N ILE A 63 -4.66 -6.46 -20.17
CA ILE A 63 -5.55 -7.33 -20.96
C ILE A 63 -5.02 -7.67 -22.36
N ASP A 64 -3.95 -7.00 -22.81
CA ASP A 64 -3.31 -7.29 -24.10
C ASP A 64 -2.32 -8.45 -23.99
N ASP A 65 -1.97 -8.87 -22.77
CA ASP A 65 -1.14 -10.04 -22.53
C ASP A 65 -1.93 -11.31 -22.92
N PRO A 66 -1.40 -12.18 -23.81
CA PRO A 66 -2.10 -13.38 -24.27
C PRO A 66 -2.39 -14.39 -23.15
N THR A 67 -1.75 -14.27 -21.99
CA THR A 67 -1.99 -15.11 -20.81
C THR A 67 -3.14 -14.60 -19.94
N VAL A 68 -3.66 -13.40 -20.21
CA VAL A 68 -4.67 -12.72 -19.40
C VAL A 68 -6.03 -12.74 -20.12
N PRO A 69 -7.13 -13.13 -19.45
CA PRO A 69 -8.47 -13.02 -20.01
C PRO A 69 -8.84 -11.57 -20.35
N LYS A 70 -9.51 -11.35 -21.49
CA LYS A 70 -9.88 -10.00 -21.97
C LYS A 70 -10.87 -9.27 -21.04
N ASP A 71 -11.58 -10.01 -20.21
CA ASP A 71 -12.51 -9.56 -19.18
C ASP A 71 -11.90 -9.54 -17.77
N SER A 72 -10.57 -9.68 -17.66
CA SER A 72 -9.89 -9.73 -16.36
C SER A 72 -10.04 -8.42 -15.57
N LEU A 73 -10.62 -8.53 -14.38
CA LEU A 73 -10.71 -7.45 -13.39
C LEU A 73 -9.55 -7.46 -12.38
N THR A 74 -8.46 -8.18 -12.68
CA THR A 74 -7.33 -8.31 -11.75
C THR A 74 -6.66 -6.95 -11.53
N PRO A 75 -6.57 -6.46 -10.28
CA PRO A 75 -5.93 -5.19 -9.99
C PRO A 75 -4.41 -5.32 -10.12
N THR A 76 -3.79 -4.47 -10.94
CA THR A 76 -2.33 -4.38 -11.09
C THR A 76 -1.72 -3.25 -10.25
N PHE A 77 -2.58 -2.42 -9.65
CA PHE A 77 -2.26 -1.34 -8.74
C PHE A 77 -3.26 -1.35 -7.57
N ALA A 78 -2.77 -1.09 -6.36
CA ALA A 78 -3.58 -0.88 -5.18
C ALA A 78 -2.93 0.20 -4.30
N ALA A 79 -3.73 1.15 -3.84
CA ALA A 79 -3.40 2.08 -2.77
C ALA A 79 -4.43 1.92 -1.65
N ALA A 80 -3.98 1.92 -0.40
CA ALA A 80 -4.84 1.77 0.76
C ALA A 80 -4.39 2.71 1.87
N ALA A 81 -5.34 3.35 2.55
CA ALA A 81 -5.09 4.02 3.82
C ALA A 81 -5.38 3.06 4.98
N LEU A 82 -4.40 2.90 5.86
CA LEU A 82 -4.53 2.14 7.09
C LEU A 82 -4.53 3.06 8.30
N PHE A 83 -5.31 2.70 9.31
CA PHE A 83 -5.37 3.40 10.58
C PHE A 83 -5.04 2.42 11.72
N ILE A 84 -4.18 2.87 12.64
CA ILE A 84 -3.77 2.10 13.81
C ILE A 84 -4.31 2.82 15.05
N ASN A 85 -5.28 2.21 15.73
CA ASN A 85 -5.92 2.82 16.89
C ASN A 85 -5.06 2.61 18.14
N ASN A 86 -3.96 3.36 18.25
CA ASN A 86 -3.16 3.43 19.46
C ASN A 86 -2.83 4.88 19.82
N ALA A 87 -2.35 5.12 21.05
CA ALA A 87 -2.10 6.48 21.53
C ALA A 87 -1.07 7.25 20.69
N ARG A 88 -0.16 6.55 19.99
CA ARG A 88 0.90 7.15 19.17
C ARG A 88 0.41 7.58 17.78
N TRP A 89 -0.48 6.79 17.18
CA TRP A 89 -0.89 6.90 15.79
C TRP A 89 -2.38 7.19 15.61
N ASP A 90 -3.07 7.60 16.68
CA ASP A 90 -4.47 7.98 16.64
C ASP A 90 -4.70 9.10 15.60
N GLY A 91 -5.63 8.86 14.68
CA GLY A 91 -5.93 9.77 13.57
C GLY A 91 -4.88 9.89 12.47
N VAL A 92 -3.76 9.15 12.52
CA VAL A 92 -2.70 9.22 11.51
C VAL A 92 -2.92 8.14 10.43
N PRO A 93 -3.14 8.53 9.16
CA PRO A 93 -3.27 7.57 8.07
C PRO A 93 -1.90 7.06 7.61
N PHE A 94 -1.79 5.75 7.45
CA PHE A 94 -0.66 5.08 6.80
C PHE A 94 -1.05 4.74 5.36
N LEU A 95 -0.52 5.51 4.42
CA LEU A 95 -0.74 5.24 3.00
C LEU A 95 0.21 4.14 2.51
N MET A 96 -0.36 3.08 1.97
CA MET A 96 0.39 2.03 1.30
C MET A 96 0.03 2.05 -0.19
N LYS A 97 1.02 2.08 -1.06
CA LYS A 97 0.83 1.87 -2.50
C LYS A 97 1.66 0.69 -2.99
N ALA A 98 1.07 -0.12 -3.85
CA ALA A 98 1.74 -1.21 -4.53
C ALA A 98 1.20 -1.30 -5.96
N GLY A 99 2.08 -1.38 -6.95
CA GLY A 99 1.64 -1.55 -8.33
C GLY A 99 2.75 -2.00 -9.26
N LYS A 100 2.35 -2.61 -10.37
CA LYS A 100 3.23 -2.98 -11.48
C LYS A 100 3.15 -1.92 -12.59
N ALA A 101 4.18 -1.85 -13.43
CA ALA A 101 4.25 -0.94 -14.59
C ALA A 101 4.21 0.56 -14.26
N LEU A 102 4.71 0.95 -13.08
CA LEU A 102 4.89 2.36 -12.73
C LEU A 102 6.07 2.98 -13.52
N HIS A 103 6.00 4.29 -13.79
CA HIS A 103 7.00 5.05 -14.58
C HIS A 103 8.46 4.86 -14.14
N THR A 104 8.68 4.47 -12.89
CA THR A 104 9.98 4.09 -12.37
C THR A 104 9.86 2.81 -11.55
N LYS A 105 10.79 1.87 -11.76
CA LYS A 105 10.94 0.68 -10.91
C LYS A 105 11.51 1.15 -9.57
N ARG A 106 10.64 1.40 -8.59
CA ARG A 106 11.02 1.83 -7.24
C ARG A 106 10.34 0.95 -6.21
N ASP A 107 11.14 0.19 -5.48
CA ASP A 107 10.72 -0.40 -4.22
C ASP A 107 10.97 0.65 -3.13
N GLN A 108 10.02 1.57 -2.95
CA GLN A 108 10.12 2.64 -1.97
C GLN A 108 8.96 2.56 -0.98
N SER A 109 9.31 2.35 0.29
CA SER A 109 8.38 2.51 1.41
C SER A 109 8.52 3.95 1.92
N SER A 110 7.52 4.78 1.63
CA SER A 110 7.43 6.17 2.12
C SER A 110 6.21 6.29 3.01
N VAL A 111 6.40 6.69 4.26
CA VAL A 111 5.30 7.05 5.16
C VAL A 111 5.08 8.55 5.01
N GLN A 112 3.89 8.93 4.54
CA GLN A 112 3.49 10.34 4.41
C GLN A 112 2.26 10.57 5.28
N THR A 113 2.40 11.44 6.27
CA THR A 113 1.30 11.80 7.17
C THR A 113 0.59 13.03 6.59
N CYS A 114 -0.46 12.79 5.81
CA CYS A 114 -1.33 13.83 5.27
C CYS A 114 -2.81 13.42 5.46
N PRO A 115 -3.74 14.37 5.67
CA PRO A 115 -5.17 14.07 5.72
C PRO A 115 -5.63 13.24 4.51
N TRP A 116 -6.39 12.16 4.74
CA TRP A 116 -6.86 11.25 3.68
C TRP A 116 -7.60 11.96 2.54
N LYS A 117 -8.36 13.02 2.87
CA LYS A 117 -9.04 13.87 1.88
C LYS A 117 -8.08 14.54 0.89
N LEU A 118 -6.86 14.88 1.31
CA LEU A 118 -5.84 15.47 0.43
C LEU A 118 -5.15 14.40 -0.42
N VAL A 119 -4.96 13.21 0.13
CA VAL A 119 -4.37 12.07 -0.59
C VAL A 119 -5.26 11.64 -1.76
N GLN A 120 -6.58 11.57 -1.57
CA GLN A 120 -7.50 11.29 -2.67
C GLN A 120 -7.34 12.29 -3.83
N ALA A 121 -7.12 13.58 -3.54
CA ALA A 121 -6.92 14.60 -4.57
C ALA A 121 -5.59 14.46 -5.33
N GLU A 122 -4.52 13.95 -4.70
CA GLU A 122 -3.24 13.67 -5.37
C GLU A 122 -3.30 12.46 -6.30
N PHE A 123 -4.24 11.53 -6.12
CA PHE A 123 -4.37 10.35 -6.99
C PHE A 123 -5.15 10.61 -8.30
N TRP A 124 -5.89 11.72 -8.40
CA TRP A 124 -6.69 12.08 -9.58
C TRP A 124 -6.03 13.11 -10.51
N ASN A 125 -4.81 13.58 -10.19
CA ASN A 125 -3.98 14.45 -11.05
C ASN A 125 -2.79 13.68 -11.62
#